data_AF-A0A7X9NQY1-F1
#
_entry.id   AF-A0A7X9NQY1-F1
#
_cell.length_a   1.000
_cell.length_b   1.000
_cell.length_c   1.000
_cell.angle_alpha   90.00
_cell.angle_beta   90.00
_cell.angle_gamma   90.00
#
_symmetry.space_group_name_H-M   'P 1'
#
loop_
_entity.id
_entity.type
_entity.pdbx_description
1 polymer ?
#
loop_
_entity_poly.entity_id
_entity_poly.type
_entity_poly.pdbx_seq_one_letter_code
_entity_poly.pdbx_strand_id
1 'polypeptide(L)'
;MTRQDNPDAPLTSAALGRIIDHCSNPNIPGTPAYRLNTWLGDPLAAREAAVRAIYTALTDQQRRQEKKGDTLNVRLAWAVARRMGLERVFTSLGIPASLQRAGRVFERRKARLAAENGAVPPRDEWPRIWDEAVLEEIDRQQRRHDSGETKTRPRWLPLHDGRSTSPHSAGVILACGGLDAWLKALDGLKHSADSHRSKADWDNVAAVIPAPADPDRDLGPAWLMEHGITLETAAKLDDATLEEAGVDPAGWHDMVRRASDAYRDLDRALGDPDAAMRLVARHPDMDAMRILAAEHVDRRTAATMLLVGRWRVVEPDLDPRLMIRPDLLRQASLEAARLTRIAAAV
;
A
#
# COMPACT_ATOMS: atom_id res chain seq x y z
N MET A 1 -17.46 18.01 -4.41
CA MET A 1 -17.27 17.00 -5.46
C MET A 1 -16.50 17.69 -6.57
N THR A 2 -15.19 17.49 -6.63
CA THR A 2 -14.41 17.85 -7.82
C THR A 2 -14.85 16.94 -8.96
N ARG A 3 -14.90 17.51 -10.16
CA ARG A 3 -15.85 17.20 -11.24
C ARG A 3 -15.48 15.97 -12.10
N GLN A 4 -14.71 15.00 -11.59
CA GLN A 4 -13.99 14.05 -12.45
C GLN A 4 -14.26 12.55 -12.26
N ASP A 5 -14.90 12.10 -11.18
CA ASP A 5 -15.16 10.67 -10.99
C ASP A 5 -16.64 10.33 -11.18
N ASN A 6 -16.94 9.39 -12.07
CA ASN A 6 -18.27 8.79 -12.15
C ASN A 6 -18.56 8.10 -10.79
N PRO A 7 -19.57 8.55 -10.03
CA PRO A 7 -19.80 8.06 -8.67
C PRO A 7 -20.15 6.57 -8.60
N ASP A 8 -20.66 6.00 -9.69
CA ASP A 8 -21.05 4.60 -9.76
C ASP A 8 -19.99 3.71 -10.42
N ALA A 9 -18.86 4.30 -10.86
CA ALA A 9 -17.74 3.52 -11.37
C ALA A 9 -17.07 2.71 -10.25
N PRO A 10 -16.44 1.57 -10.59
CA PRO A 10 -15.57 0.83 -9.70
C PRO A 10 -14.53 1.76 -9.04
N LEU A 11 -14.20 1.47 -7.79
CA LEU A 11 -13.22 2.24 -7.04
C LEU A 11 -11.81 2.03 -7.62
N THR A 12 -11.25 3.07 -8.24
CA THR A 12 -9.86 3.07 -8.73
C THR A 12 -8.89 3.56 -7.65
N SER A 13 -7.60 3.24 -7.79
CA SER A 13 -6.55 3.70 -6.88
C SER A 13 -6.46 5.23 -6.79
N ALA A 14 -6.64 5.93 -7.91
CA ALA A 14 -6.65 7.38 -7.94
C ALA A 14 -7.86 7.97 -7.18
N ALA A 15 -9.05 7.38 -7.35
CA ALA A 15 -10.24 7.79 -6.61
C ALA A 15 -10.10 7.49 -5.11
N LEU A 16 -9.51 6.36 -4.75
CA LEU A 16 -9.19 5.98 -3.37
C LEU A 16 -8.23 6.98 -2.72
N GLY A 17 -7.12 7.33 -3.40
CA GLY A 17 -6.16 8.31 -2.91
C GLY A 17 -6.83 9.65 -2.59
N ARG A 18 -7.69 10.15 -3.50
CA ARG A 18 -8.48 11.37 -3.29
C ARG A 18 -9.42 11.26 -2.08
N ILE A 19 -10.11 10.13 -1.93
CA ILE A 19 -11.04 9.89 -0.81
C ILE A 19 -10.27 9.93 0.51
N ILE A 20 -9.14 9.23 0.58
CA ILE A 20 -8.30 9.14 1.77
C ILE A 20 -7.76 10.53 2.09
N ASP A 21 -7.08 11.19 1.16
CA ASP A 21 -6.49 12.50 1.38
C ASP A 21 -7.51 13.52 1.90
N HIS A 22 -8.72 13.50 1.35
CA HIS A 22 -9.78 14.38 1.83
C HIS A 22 -10.29 13.97 3.22
N CYS A 23 -10.66 12.70 3.42
CA CYS A 23 -11.29 12.23 4.65
C CYS A 23 -10.30 12.09 5.83
N SER A 24 -9.01 12.01 5.56
CA SER A 24 -7.95 12.00 6.58
C SER A 24 -7.33 13.38 6.81
N ASN A 25 -7.86 14.45 6.20
CA ASN A 25 -7.33 15.80 6.43
C ASN A 25 -7.84 16.38 7.77
N PRO A 26 -6.95 16.69 8.73
CA PRO A 26 -7.33 17.21 10.05
C PRO A 26 -7.79 18.67 10.02
N ASN A 27 -7.61 19.37 8.90
CA ASN A 27 -7.96 20.78 8.73
C ASN A 27 -9.32 20.99 8.04
N ILE A 28 -9.94 19.91 7.53
CA ILE A 28 -11.24 19.99 6.84
C ILE A 28 -12.36 19.68 7.84
N PRO A 29 -13.25 20.64 8.17
CA PRO A 29 -14.31 20.41 9.14
C PRO A 29 -15.20 19.22 8.79
N GLY A 30 -15.49 18.40 9.81
CA GLY A 30 -16.40 17.25 9.69
C GLY A 30 -15.75 15.96 9.18
N THR A 31 -14.48 15.98 8.74
CA THR A 31 -13.77 14.75 8.43
C THR A 31 -13.50 13.92 9.69
N PRO A 32 -13.28 12.60 9.57
CA PRO A 32 -12.80 11.76 10.67
C PRO A 32 -11.54 12.32 11.33
N ALA A 33 -10.53 12.72 10.55
CA ALA A 33 -9.29 13.29 11.08
C ALA A 33 -9.51 14.62 11.80
N TYR A 34 -10.33 15.52 11.28
CA TYR A 34 -10.65 16.78 11.97
C TYR A 34 -11.30 16.52 13.32
N ARG A 35 -12.29 15.61 13.36
CA ARG A 35 -12.96 15.22 14.60
C ARG A 35 -12.03 14.54 15.60
N LEU A 36 -10.99 13.85 15.13
CA LEU A 36 -9.99 13.23 16.00
C LEU A 36 -8.96 14.26 16.48
N ASN A 37 -8.56 15.20 15.62
CA ASN A 37 -7.61 16.25 15.93
C ASN A 37 -8.13 17.19 17.03
N THR A 38 -9.44 17.47 17.08
CA THR A 38 -10.04 18.23 18.18
C THR A 38 -9.88 17.57 19.55
N TRP A 39 -9.55 16.28 19.60
CA TRP A 39 -9.29 15.52 20.82
C TRP A 39 -7.80 15.36 21.10
N LEU A 40 -7.02 15.01 20.07
CA LEU A 40 -5.60 14.72 20.22
C LEU A 40 -4.75 15.99 20.38
N GLY A 41 -5.17 17.09 19.74
CA GLY A 41 -4.36 18.30 19.58
C GLY A 41 -3.13 18.09 18.70
N ASP A 42 -3.11 17.00 17.94
CA ASP A 42 -2.01 16.58 17.08
C ASP A 42 -2.57 16.24 15.69
N PRO A 43 -2.37 17.13 14.69
CA PRO A 43 -2.93 16.94 13.36
C PRO A 43 -2.28 15.78 12.61
N LEU A 44 -1.02 15.45 12.88
CA LEU A 44 -0.30 14.37 12.21
C LEU A 44 -0.81 13.02 12.71
N ALA A 45 -0.82 12.82 14.03
CA ALA A 45 -1.37 11.62 14.66
C ALA A 45 -2.85 11.41 14.29
N ALA A 46 -3.64 12.49 14.24
CA ALA A 46 -5.04 12.42 13.83
C ALA A 46 -5.22 12.01 12.36
N ARG A 47 -4.36 12.49 11.45
CA ARG A 47 -4.36 12.08 10.04
C ARG A 47 -4.04 10.59 9.92
N GLU A 48 -2.95 10.13 10.51
CA GLU A 48 -2.51 8.73 10.40
C GLU A 48 -3.53 7.74 10.94
N ALA A 49 -4.06 8.02 12.13
CA ALA A 49 -5.10 7.22 12.75
C ALA A 49 -6.36 7.15 11.86
N ALA A 50 -6.76 8.28 11.25
CA ALA A 50 -7.87 8.30 10.31
C ALA A 50 -7.59 7.52 9.03
N VAL A 51 -6.38 7.62 8.46
CA VAL A 51 -5.97 6.83 7.29
C VAL A 51 -6.11 5.34 7.57
N ARG A 52 -5.50 4.85 8.66
CA ARG A 52 -5.58 3.43 9.08
C ARG A 52 -7.03 2.97 9.23
N ALA A 53 -7.84 3.77 9.92
CA ALA A 53 -9.24 3.46 10.16
C ALA A 53 -10.08 3.40 8.88
N ILE A 54 -9.87 4.35 7.97
CA ILE A 54 -10.55 4.38 6.66
C ILE A 54 -10.17 3.15 5.85
N TYR A 55 -8.90 2.78 5.81
CA TYR A 55 -8.44 1.56 5.14
C TYR A 55 -9.14 0.32 5.68
N THR A 56 -9.08 0.07 6.98
CA THR A 56 -9.74 -1.09 7.59
C THR A 56 -11.24 -1.13 7.25
N ALA A 57 -11.92 0.01 7.31
CA ALA A 57 -13.35 0.10 7.01
C ALA A 57 -13.68 -0.17 5.53
N LEU A 58 -12.83 0.28 4.61
CA LEU A 58 -12.99 0.04 3.17
C LEU A 58 -12.69 -1.41 2.82
N THR A 59 -11.64 -2.02 3.40
CA THR A 59 -11.33 -3.45 3.22
C THR A 59 -12.49 -4.34 3.70
N ASP A 60 -13.04 -4.04 4.88
CA ASP A 60 -14.22 -4.76 5.38
C ASP A 60 -15.43 -4.60 4.46
N GLN A 61 -15.59 -3.41 3.86
CA GLN A 61 -16.70 -3.15 2.95
C GLN A 61 -16.49 -3.87 1.60
N GLN A 62 -15.27 -3.89 1.08
CA GLN A 62 -14.91 -4.63 -0.14
C GLN A 62 -15.23 -6.11 0.01
N ARG A 63 -14.78 -6.74 1.10
CA ARG A 63 -15.10 -8.15 1.41
C ARG A 63 -16.61 -8.43 1.50
N ARG A 64 -17.40 -7.46 1.93
CA ARG A 64 -18.87 -7.58 1.99
C ARG A 64 -19.52 -7.48 0.62
N GLN A 65 -18.96 -6.70 -0.30
CA GLN A 65 -19.45 -6.57 -1.67
C GLN A 65 -19.08 -7.81 -2.50
N GLU A 66 -17.85 -8.32 -2.34
CA GLU A 66 -17.41 -9.57 -2.98
C GLU A 66 -18.33 -10.75 -2.63
N LYS A 67 -18.74 -10.87 -1.36
CA LYS A 67 -19.71 -11.90 -0.92
C LYS A 67 -21.09 -11.77 -1.59
N LYS A 68 -21.43 -10.61 -2.12
CA LYS A 68 -22.67 -10.34 -2.84
C LYS A 68 -22.50 -10.41 -4.36
N GLY A 69 -21.28 -10.61 -4.86
CA GLY A 69 -20.95 -10.56 -6.28
C GLY A 69 -20.85 -9.15 -6.85
N ASP A 70 -20.72 -8.12 -5.99
CA ASP A 70 -20.63 -6.71 -6.39
C ASP A 70 -19.21 -6.16 -6.16
N THR A 71 -18.87 -5.10 -6.90
CA THR A 71 -17.63 -4.33 -6.71
C THR A 71 -17.88 -3.08 -5.85
N LEU A 72 -16.91 -2.68 -5.04
CA LEU A 72 -16.97 -1.40 -4.34
C LEU A 72 -16.84 -0.24 -5.34
N ASN A 73 -17.83 0.65 -5.36
CA ASN A 73 -17.81 1.85 -6.18
C ASN A 73 -17.36 3.09 -5.40
N VAL A 74 -17.02 4.15 -6.13
CA VAL A 74 -16.52 5.43 -5.60
C VAL A 74 -17.50 6.05 -4.60
N ARG A 75 -18.80 6.05 -4.90
CA ARG A 75 -19.85 6.59 -4.04
C ARG A 75 -19.92 5.89 -2.68
N LEU A 76 -19.87 4.56 -2.67
CA LEU A 76 -19.91 3.78 -1.45
C LEU A 76 -18.62 3.94 -0.64
N ALA A 77 -17.47 3.99 -1.30
CA ALA A 77 -16.19 4.26 -0.64
C ALA A 77 -16.18 5.63 0.06
N TRP A 78 -16.63 6.68 -0.64
CA TRP A 78 -16.85 8.01 -0.05
C TRP A 78 -17.80 7.97 1.15
N ALA A 79 -18.92 7.26 1.02
CA ALA A 79 -19.89 7.16 2.09
C ALA A 79 -19.31 6.46 3.33
N VAL A 80 -18.53 5.39 3.14
CA VAL A 80 -17.86 4.67 4.24
C VAL A 80 -16.83 5.57 4.92
N ALA A 81 -15.91 6.16 4.15
CA ALA A 81 -14.83 7.00 4.69
C ALA A 81 -15.38 8.22 5.43
N ARG A 82 -16.37 8.92 4.85
CA ARG A 82 -16.94 10.13 5.45
C ARG A 82 -17.79 9.83 6.68
N ARG A 83 -18.54 8.72 6.70
CA ARG A 83 -19.42 8.34 7.82
C ARG A 83 -18.69 7.63 8.96
N MET A 84 -17.37 7.52 8.91
CA MET A 84 -16.61 7.00 10.04
C MET A 84 -16.82 7.88 11.27
N GLY A 85 -17.54 7.35 12.26
CA GLY A 85 -17.62 7.97 13.57
C GLY A 85 -16.31 7.78 14.33
N LEU A 86 -16.04 8.66 15.30
CA LEU A 86 -14.87 8.53 16.19
C LEU A 86 -14.78 7.14 16.81
N GLU A 87 -15.91 6.57 17.23
CA GLU A 87 -15.95 5.21 17.80
C GLU A 87 -15.43 4.14 16.86
N ARG A 88 -15.73 4.27 15.56
CA ARG A 88 -15.23 3.33 14.55
C ARG A 88 -13.73 3.51 14.32
N VAL A 89 -13.23 4.75 14.36
CA VAL A 89 -11.80 5.07 14.26
C VAL A 89 -11.02 4.48 15.45
N PHE A 90 -11.48 4.71 16.68
CA PHE A 90 -10.84 4.13 17.86
C PHE A 90 -10.91 2.60 17.86
N THR A 91 -12.04 2.01 17.46
CA THR A 91 -12.20 0.55 17.38
C THR A 91 -11.22 -0.07 16.37
N SER A 92 -11.01 0.55 15.20
CA SER A 92 -10.02 0.07 14.21
C SER A 92 -8.58 0.14 14.70
N LEU A 93 -8.32 0.93 15.75
CA LEU A 93 -7.00 1.06 16.38
C LEU A 93 -6.87 0.15 17.62
N GLY A 94 -7.80 -0.79 17.80
CA GLY A 94 -7.80 -1.74 18.92
C GLY A 94 -8.30 -1.15 20.24
N ILE A 95 -8.84 0.08 20.25
CA ILE A 95 -9.36 0.71 21.47
C ILE A 95 -10.83 0.32 21.67
N PRO A 96 -11.18 -0.36 22.78
CA PRO A 96 -12.55 -0.84 23.00
C PRO A 96 -13.55 0.31 23.11
N ALA A 97 -14.74 0.13 22.53
CA ALA A 97 -15.81 1.13 22.55
C ALA A 97 -16.24 1.54 23.98
N SER A 98 -16.17 0.64 24.96
CA SER A 98 -16.44 0.95 26.38
C SER A 98 -15.44 1.95 26.93
N LEU A 99 -14.13 1.71 26.72
CA LEU A 99 -13.06 2.59 27.15
C LEU A 99 -13.16 3.95 26.46
N GLN A 100 -13.42 3.95 25.15
CA GLN A 100 -13.56 5.17 24.38
C GLN A 100 -14.75 6.02 24.83
N ARG A 101 -15.89 5.41 25.15
CA ARG A 101 -17.05 6.15 25.67
C ARG A 101 -16.78 6.73 27.05
N ALA A 102 -16.14 5.97 27.94
CA ALA A 102 -15.71 6.48 29.24
C ALA A 102 -14.76 7.68 29.09
N GLY A 103 -13.71 7.53 28.27
CA GLY A 103 -12.78 8.60 27.93
C GLY A 103 -13.47 9.83 27.34
N ARG A 104 -14.50 9.64 26.49
CA ARG A 104 -15.27 10.74 25.91
C ARG A 104 -16.06 11.55 26.94
N VAL A 105 -16.54 10.90 27.99
CA VAL A 105 -17.30 11.56 29.05
C VAL A 105 -16.34 12.27 30.00
N PHE A 106 -15.24 11.63 30.35
CA PHE A 106 -14.14 12.21 31.12
C PHE A 106 -13.57 13.49 30.46
N GLU A 107 -13.15 13.43 29.19
CA GLU A 107 -12.56 14.60 28.51
C GLU A 107 -13.55 15.77 28.40
N ARG A 108 -14.84 15.49 28.22
CA ARG A 108 -15.88 16.52 28.23
C ARG A 108 -16.03 17.15 29.62
N ARG A 109 -16.00 16.35 30.69
CA ARG A 109 -16.04 16.85 32.07
C ARG A 109 -14.79 17.68 32.38
N LYS A 110 -13.61 17.21 31.98
CA LYS A 110 -12.32 17.92 32.13
C LYS A 110 -12.34 19.27 31.40
N ALA A 111 -12.80 19.31 30.16
CA ALA A 111 -12.90 20.56 29.39
C ALA A 111 -13.90 21.54 30.00
N ARG A 112 -15.03 21.04 30.53
CA ARG A 112 -16.01 21.87 31.26
C ARG A 112 -15.41 22.46 32.54
N LEU A 113 -14.75 21.65 33.36
CA LEU A 113 -14.06 22.12 34.57
C LEU A 113 -12.96 23.14 34.24
N ALA A 114 -12.24 22.94 33.14
CA ALA A 114 -11.24 23.89 32.69
C ALA A 114 -11.84 25.25 32.29
N ALA A 115 -13.00 25.24 31.64
CA ALA A 115 -13.74 26.45 31.29
C ALA A 115 -14.32 27.16 32.54
N GLU A 116 -14.79 26.40 33.53
CA GLU A 116 -15.36 26.92 34.78
C GLU A 116 -14.27 27.51 35.70
N ASN A 117 -13.11 26.86 35.81
CA ASN A 117 -12.04 27.22 36.74
C ASN A 117 -10.91 28.03 36.11
N GLY A 118 -10.92 28.24 34.78
CA GLY A 118 -9.86 28.93 34.04
C GLY A 118 -8.56 28.14 33.89
N ALA A 119 -8.48 26.92 34.41
CA ALA A 119 -7.31 26.05 34.35
C ALA A 119 -7.72 24.57 34.26
N VAL A 120 -6.92 23.78 33.54
CA VAL A 120 -7.13 22.32 33.43
C VAL A 120 -6.92 21.69 34.82
N PRO A 121 -7.85 20.82 35.30
CA PRO A 121 -7.69 20.14 36.58
C PRO A 121 -6.35 19.37 36.66
N PRO A 122 -5.70 19.36 37.84
CA PRO A 122 -4.43 18.68 38.01
C PRO A 122 -4.60 17.16 37.92
N ARG A 123 -3.51 16.46 37.57
CA ARG A 123 -3.57 15.05 37.14
C ARG A 123 -3.99 14.08 38.26
N ASP A 124 -3.68 14.41 39.51
CA ASP A 124 -4.10 13.69 40.71
C ASP A 124 -5.62 13.69 40.91
N GLU A 125 -6.33 14.68 40.37
CA GLU A 125 -7.80 14.71 40.40
C GLU A 125 -8.46 13.89 39.28
N TRP A 126 -7.72 13.49 38.24
CA TRP A 126 -8.28 12.84 37.06
C TRP A 126 -9.01 11.52 37.36
N PRO A 127 -8.53 10.63 38.26
CA PRO A 127 -9.27 9.43 38.66
C PRO A 127 -10.66 9.75 39.19
N ARG A 128 -10.77 10.74 40.09
CA ARG A 128 -12.05 11.20 40.65
C ARG A 128 -12.95 11.77 39.56
N ILE A 129 -12.41 12.64 38.72
CA ILE A 129 -13.17 13.26 37.61
C ILE A 129 -13.68 12.21 36.63
N TRP A 130 -12.88 11.17 36.34
CA TRP A 130 -13.28 10.05 35.49
C TRP A 130 -14.48 9.31 36.07
N ASP A 131 -14.38 8.89 37.33
CA ASP A 131 -15.43 8.11 37.99
C ASP A 131 -16.73 8.91 38.11
N GLU A 132 -16.65 10.16 38.56
CA GLU A 132 -17.81 11.04 38.65
C GLU A 132 -18.51 11.20 37.30
N ALA A 133 -17.74 11.46 36.24
CA ALA A 133 -18.29 11.66 34.91
C ALA A 133 -18.93 10.38 34.35
N VAL A 134 -18.30 9.23 34.56
CA VAL A 134 -18.83 7.92 34.16
C VAL A 134 -20.13 7.59 34.89
N LEU A 135 -20.17 7.79 36.21
CA LEU A 135 -21.35 7.52 37.02
C LEU A 135 -22.52 8.45 36.64
N GLU A 136 -22.25 9.75 36.43
CA GLU A 136 -23.26 10.72 35.97
C GLU A 136 -23.85 10.32 34.61
N GLU A 137 -23.02 9.86 33.67
CA GLU A 137 -23.47 9.41 32.35
C GLU A 137 -24.32 8.13 32.43
N ILE A 138 -23.96 7.20 33.30
CA ILE A 138 -24.72 5.96 33.51
C ILE A 138 -26.07 6.27 34.13
N ASP A 139 -26.11 7.11 35.16
CA ASP A 139 -27.35 7.56 35.79
C ASP A 139 -28.25 8.29 34.77
N ARG A 140 -27.66 9.15 33.92
CA ARG A 140 -28.38 9.79 32.82
C ARG A 140 -28.95 8.77 31.84
N GLN A 141 -28.19 7.73 31.46
CA GLN A 141 -28.68 6.67 30.57
C GLN A 141 -29.79 5.84 31.20
N GLN A 142 -29.66 5.51 32.49
CA GLN A 142 -30.64 4.77 33.27
C GLN A 142 -31.95 5.55 33.36
N ARG A 143 -31.91 6.83 33.74
CA ARG A 143 -33.10 7.70 33.78
C ARG A 143 -33.85 7.76 32.44
N ARG A 144 -33.14 7.85 31.32
CA ARG A 144 -33.75 7.88 29.97
C ARG A 144 -34.32 6.53 29.54
N HIS A 145 -33.74 5.44 30.02
CA HIS A 145 -34.28 4.10 29.79
C HIS A 145 -35.56 3.89 30.61
N ASP A 146 -35.52 4.26 31.89
CA ASP A 146 -36.64 4.05 32.82
C ASP A 146 -37.83 4.97 32.53
N SER A 147 -37.58 6.17 32.00
CA SER A 147 -38.64 7.06 31.49
C SER A 147 -39.23 6.62 30.14
N GLY A 148 -38.68 5.58 29.51
CA GLY A 148 -39.11 5.10 28.19
C GLY A 148 -38.66 5.96 27.01
N GLU A 149 -37.86 7.01 27.24
CA GLU A 149 -37.31 7.88 26.18
C GLU A 149 -36.41 7.07 25.21
N THR A 150 -35.76 6.02 25.70
CA THR A 150 -34.94 5.12 24.88
C THR A 150 -35.21 3.65 25.21
N LYS A 151 -35.30 2.82 24.17
CA LYS A 151 -35.37 1.35 24.29
C LYS A 151 -34.02 0.68 24.57
N THR A 152 -32.92 1.44 24.53
CA THR A 152 -31.58 0.88 24.67
C THR A 152 -31.19 0.86 26.14
N ARG A 153 -30.79 -0.31 26.65
CA ARG A 153 -30.29 -0.44 28.03
C ARG A 153 -29.03 0.41 28.23
N PRO A 154 -28.78 0.88 29.46
CA PRO A 154 -27.55 1.58 29.80
C PRO A 154 -26.33 0.72 29.50
N ARG A 155 -25.28 1.39 29.02
CA ARG A 155 -24.00 0.74 28.74
C ARG A 155 -23.08 0.99 29.91
N TRP A 156 -22.76 -0.07 30.63
CA TRP A 156 -21.85 -0.02 31.76
C TRP A 156 -20.42 0.26 31.28
N LEU A 157 -19.85 1.35 31.78
CA LEU A 157 -18.53 1.84 31.42
C LEU A 157 -17.50 1.52 32.53
N PRO A 158 -16.20 1.41 32.22
CA PRO A 158 -15.17 1.22 33.24
C PRO A 158 -14.99 2.47 34.12
N LEU A 159 -14.82 2.25 35.42
CA LEU A 159 -14.23 3.22 36.35
C LEU A 159 -12.73 3.41 36.05
N HIS A 160 -12.09 4.34 36.74
CA HIS A 160 -10.69 4.70 36.51
C HIS A 160 -9.74 3.50 36.71
N ASP A 161 -10.05 2.62 37.66
CA ASP A 161 -9.32 1.39 37.98
C ASP A 161 -9.67 0.20 37.06
N GLY A 162 -10.57 0.43 36.10
CA GLY A 162 -11.05 -0.56 35.15
C GLY A 162 -12.20 -1.43 35.67
N ARG A 163 -12.69 -1.22 36.89
CA ARG A 163 -13.86 -1.96 37.39
C ARG A 163 -15.13 -1.60 36.64
N SER A 164 -16.00 -2.58 36.45
CA SER A 164 -17.31 -2.38 35.86
C SER A 164 -18.24 -1.64 36.80
N THR A 165 -19.00 -0.71 36.23
CA THR A 165 -20.13 -0.02 36.88
C THR A 165 -21.43 -0.82 36.86
N SER A 166 -21.45 -1.99 36.20
CA SER A 166 -22.63 -2.84 36.15
C SER A 166 -23.01 -3.35 37.55
N PRO A 167 -24.27 -3.23 37.98
CA PRO A 167 -24.72 -3.76 39.27
C PRO A 167 -24.67 -5.29 39.31
N HIS A 168 -24.70 -5.97 38.16
CA HIS A 168 -24.66 -7.44 38.05
C HIS A 168 -23.23 -8.00 38.05
N SER A 169 -22.23 -7.14 37.86
CA SER A 169 -20.82 -7.51 37.80
C SER A 169 -19.97 -6.47 38.54
N ALA A 170 -20.51 -5.95 39.64
CA ALA A 170 -19.87 -4.91 40.43
C ALA A 170 -18.52 -5.42 40.95
N GLY A 171 -17.46 -4.64 40.72
CA GLY A 171 -16.10 -5.01 41.11
C GLY A 171 -15.32 -5.90 40.13
N VAL A 172 -15.95 -6.40 39.06
CA VAL A 172 -15.24 -7.12 37.99
C VAL A 172 -14.38 -6.16 37.19
N ILE A 173 -13.10 -6.48 37.04
CA ILE A 173 -12.17 -5.70 36.21
C ILE A 173 -12.47 -6.01 34.74
N LEU A 174 -12.73 -4.97 33.96
CA LEU A 174 -12.95 -5.08 32.53
C LEU A 174 -11.62 -5.19 31.80
N ALA A 175 -11.56 -6.07 30.79
CA ALA A 175 -10.37 -6.27 29.96
C ALA A 175 -9.90 -5.00 29.22
N CYS A 176 -10.80 -4.02 29.04
CA CYS A 176 -10.48 -2.73 28.44
C CYS A 176 -9.70 -1.78 29.36
N GLY A 177 -9.58 -2.08 30.66
CA GLY A 177 -8.97 -1.18 31.65
C GLY A 177 -9.81 0.07 31.93
N GLY A 178 -9.16 1.08 32.53
CA GLY A 178 -9.76 2.35 32.94
C GLY A 178 -8.93 3.57 32.48
N LEU A 179 -8.73 4.55 33.36
CA LEU A 179 -8.10 5.83 33.02
C LEU A 179 -6.67 5.63 32.47
N ASP A 180 -5.86 4.79 33.09
CA ASP A 180 -4.48 4.55 32.63
C ASP A 180 -4.42 3.93 31.24
N ALA A 181 -5.34 2.98 30.95
CA ALA A 181 -5.46 2.37 29.64
C ALA A 181 -5.86 3.40 28.57
N TRP A 182 -6.75 4.33 28.93
CA TRP A 182 -7.14 5.44 28.06
C TRP A 182 -5.98 6.40 27.79
N LEU A 183 -5.26 6.84 28.82
CA LEU A 183 -4.11 7.73 28.68
C LEU A 183 -3.01 7.08 27.85
N LYS A 184 -2.70 5.80 28.10
CA LYS A 184 -1.73 5.04 27.30
C LYS A 184 -2.17 4.89 25.85
N ALA A 185 -3.47 4.70 25.60
CA ALA A 185 -4.00 4.64 24.24
C ALA A 185 -3.83 5.98 23.50
N LEU A 186 -4.16 7.10 24.14
CA LEU A 186 -3.96 8.43 23.56
C LEU A 186 -2.47 8.74 23.32
N ASP A 187 -1.62 8.36 24.26
CA ASP A 187 -0.18 8.55 24.16
C ASP A 187 0.45 7.69 23.06
N GLY A 188 0.00 6.44 22.94
CA GLY A 188 0.39 5.53 21.86
C GLY A 188 -0.02 6.04 20.48
N LEU A 189 -1.16 6.74 20.36
CA LEU A 189 -1.55 7.38 19.10
C LEU A 189 -0.62 8.53 18.71
N LYS A 190 -0.09 9.28 19.69
CA LYS A 190 0.87 10.37 19.45
C LYS A 190 2.25 9.83 19.08
N HIS A 191 2.75 8.84 19.81
CA HIS A 191 4.07 8.24 19.57
C HIS A 191 4.10 7.29 18.35
N SER A 192 2.95 6.76 17.93
CA SER A 192 2.80 6.06 16.65
C SER A 192 3.21 6.98 15.50
N ALA A 193 2.84 8.26 15.52
CA ALA A 193 3.20 9.21 14.48
C ALA A 193 4.71 9.48 14.38
N ASP A 194 5.44 9.37 15.50
CA ASP A 194 6.90 9.52 15.52
C ASP A 194 7.65 8.23 15.14
N SER A 195 7.04 7.05 15.31
CA SER A 195 7.70 5.74 15.15
C SER A 195 7.45 5.04 13.81
N HIS A 196 6.44 5.45 13.03
CA HIS A 196 6.15 4.83 11.73
C HIS A 196 6.91 5.45 10.55
N ARG A 197 8.23 5.60 10.70
CA ARG A 197 9.20 5.51 9.59
C ARG A 197 9.53 4.05 9.20
N SER A 198 8.82 3.08 9.75
CA SER A 198 8.99 1.66 9.42
C SER A 198 8.17 1.29 8.17
N LYS A 199 8.89 0.99 7.09
CA LYS A 199 8.40 0.49 5.79
C LYS A 199 7.47 -0.75 5.90
N ALA A 200 7.59 -1.52 7.00
CA ALA A 200 6.94 -2.81 7.17
C ALA A 200 5.42 -2.77 7.46
N ASP A 201 4.89 -1.67 8.00
CA ASP A 201 3.43 -1.56 8.19
C ASP A 201 2.70 -1.16 6.90
N TRP A 202 3.41 -0.54 5.97
CA TRP A 202 2.92 -0.27 4.62
C TRP A 202 2.94 -1.51 3.73
N ASP A 203 3.85 -2.46 3.96
CA ASP A 203 3.92 -3.72 3.21
C ASP A 203 2.71 -4.65 3.51
N ASN A 204 2.18 -4.64 4.75
CA ASN A 204 0.94 -5.35 5.09
C ASN A 204 -0.32 -4.67 4.52
N VAL A 205 -0.26 -3.36 4.25
CA VAL A 205 -1.31 -2.60 3.53
C VAL A 205 -1.22 -2.86 2.02
N ALA A 206 -0.01 -3.03 1.48
CA ALA A 206 0.26 -3.38 0.09
C ALA A 206 -0.12 -4.82 -0.29
N ALA A 207 -0.32 -5.71 0.68
CA ALA A 207 -0.70 -7.11 0.44
C ALA A 207 -2.21 -7.31 0.15
N VAL A 208 -3.07 -6.32 0.41
CA VAL A 208 -4.55 -6.44 0.30
C VAL A 208 -5.13 -5.56 -0.81
N ILE A 209 -4.32 -4.67 -1.39
CA ILE A 209 -4.67 -3.81 -2.52
C ILE A 209 -3.66 -4.20 -3.61
N PRO A 210 -4.05 -4.53 -4.86
CA PRO A 210 -3.08 -4.53 -5.95
C PRO A 210 -2.41 -3.16 -5.90
N ALA A 211 -1.11 -3.12 -5.60
CA ALA A 211 -0.40 -1.85 -5.50
C ALA A 211 -0.79 -0.98 -6.71
N PRO A 212 -1.11 0.32 -6.55
CA PRO A 212 -1.09 1.18 -7.72
C PRO A 212 0.25 0.92 -8.40
N ALA A 213 0.23 0.58 -9.69
CA ALA A 213 1.45 0.39 -10.45
C ALA A 213 2.35 1.58 -10.10
N ASP A 214 3.44 1.27 -9.42
CA ASP A 214 4.45 2.26 -9.13
C ASP A 214 4.83 2.81 -10.52
N PRO A 215 4.67 4.11 -10.79
CA PRO A 215 5.05 4.67 -12.08
C PRO A 215 6.56 4.48 -12.35
N ASP A 216 7.32 4.11 -11.31
CA ASP A 216 8.72 3.70 -11.36
C ASP A 216 8.92 2.18 -11.17
N ARG A 217 7.86 1.35 -11.19
CA ARG A 217 8.02 -0.11 -11.25
C ARG A 217 8.63 -0.43 -12.60
N ASP A 218 9.92 -0.73 -12.60
CA ASP A 218 10.65 -1.16 -13.79
C ASP A 218 10.15 -2.55 -14.22
N LEU A 219 8.99 -2.59 -14.87
CA LEU A 219 8.36 -3.76 -15.46
C LEU A 219 9.06 -4.12 -16.79
N GLY A 220 10.39 -4.09 -16.77
CA GLY A 220 11.23 -4.36 -17.92
C GLY A 220 11.44 -5.86 -18.19
N PRO A 221 12.19 -6.20 -19.24
CA PRO A 221 12.54 -7.57 -19.59
C PRO A 221 13.23 -8.36 -18.45
N ALA A 222 13.95 -7.67 -17.55
CA ALA A 222 14.52 -8.29 -16.35
C ALA A 222 13.45 -8.79 -15.37
N TRP A 223 12.41 -8.00 -15.14
CA TRP A 223 11.28 -8.36 -14.27
C TRP A 223 10.47 -9.54 -14.85
N LEU A 224 10.23 -9.52 -16.17
CA LEU A 224 9.58 -10.62 -16.88
C LEU A 224 10.34 -11.95 -16.71
N MET A 225 11.66 -11.91 -16.85
CA MET A 225 12.54 -13.08 -16.69
C MET A 225 12.52 -13.60 -15.24
N GLU A 226 12.59 -12.71 -14.24
CA GLU A 226 12.52 -13.07 -12.81
C GLU A 226 11.21 -13.79 -12.45
N HIS A 227 10.11 -13.42 -13.10
CA HIS A 227 8.77 -13.98 -12.85
C HIS A 227 8.37 -15.10 -13.82
N GLY A 228 9.28 -15.55 -14.69
CA GLY A 228 9.03 -16.64 -15.64
C GLY A 228 8.01 -16.30 -16.73
N ILE A 229 7.80 -15.02 -17.04
CA ILE A 229 6.88 -14.55 -18.08
C ILE A 229 7.67 -14.41 -19.38
N THR A 230 7.26 -15.14 -20.42
CA THR A 230 7.89 -15.03 -21.75
C THR A 230 7.47 -13.75 -22.46
N LEU A 231 8.30 -13.22 -23.37
CA LEU A 231 7.93 -12.08 -24.22
C LEU A 231 6.69 -12.36 -25.08
N GLU A 232 6.47 -13.62 -25.48
CA GLU A 232 5.27 -14.02 -26.22
C GLU A 232 4.01 -13.96 -25.34
N THR A 233 4.12 -14.35 -24.07
CA THR A 233 3.03 -14.21 -23.08
C THR A 233 2.75 -12.73 -22.81
N ALA A 234 3.80 -11.92 -22.64
CA ALA A 234 3.70 -10.48 -22.40
C ALA A 234 3.03 -9.74 -23.58
N ALA A 235 3.31 -10.15 -24.82
CA ALA A 235 2.73 -9.57 -26.03
C ALA A 235 1.23 -9.89 -26.22
N LYS A 236 0.71 -10.92 -25.53
CA LYS A 236 -0.69 -11.36 -25.64
C LYS A 236 -1.63 -10.67 -24.64
N LEU A 237 -1.09 -9.86 -23.72
CA LEU A 237 -1.90 -9.11 -22.77
C LEU A 237 -2.67 -8.02 -23.52
N ASP A 238 -3.99 -7.98 -23.32
CA ASP A 238 -4.83 -6.94 -23.89
C ASP A 238 -4.73 -5.63 -23.08
N ASP A 239 -5.08 -4.52 -23.72
CA ASP A 239 -4.98 -3.18 -23.13
C ASP A 239 -5.83 -3.07 -21.85
N ALA A 240 -6.98 -3.75 -21.81
CA ALA A 240 -7.85 -3.75 -20.63
C ALA A 240 -7.18 -4.41 -19.41
N THR A 241 -6.49 -5.55 -19.62
CA THR A 241 -5.74 -6.26 -18.58
C THR A 241 -4.54 -5.44 -18.10
N LEU A 242 -3.86 -4.75 -19.02
CA LEU A 242 -2.72 -3.87 -18.71
C LEU A 242 -3.18 -2.64 -17.92
N GLU A 243 -4.27 -1.99 -18.34
CA GLU A 243 -4.88 -0.86 -17.63
C GLU A 243 -5.39 -1.26 -16.25
N GLU A 244 -6.01 -2.44 -16.11
CA GLU A 244 -6.44 -3.00 -14.82
C GLU A 244 -5.25 -3.27 -13.88
N ALA A 245 -4.11 -3.68 -14.45
CA ALA A 245 -2.85 -3.83 -13.73
C ALA A 245 -2.11 -2.50 -13.48
N GLY A 246 -2.63 -1.37 -13.97
CA GLY A 246 -2.04 -0.03 -13.84
C GLY A 246 -0.83 0.23 -14.76
N VAL A 247 -0.61 -0.61 -15.77
CA VAL A 247 0.47 -0.48 -16.75
C VAL A 247 -0.02 0.35 -17.93
N ASP A 248 0.80 1.28 -18.44
CA ASP A 248 0.51 1.99 -19.70
C ASP A 248 0.57 1.00 -20.88
N PRO A 249 -0.55 0.72 -21.59
CA PRO A 249 -0.56 -0.23 -22.69
C PRO A 249 0.38 0.18 -23.82
N ALA A 250 0.48 1.48 -24.12
CA ALA A 250 1.33 1.97 -25.21
C ALA A 250 2.81 1.76 -24.91
N GLY A 251 3.25 2.14 -23.71
CA GLY A 251 4.61 1.88 -23.21
C GLY A 251 4.93 0.39 -23.10
N TRP A 252 3.99 -0.42 -22.62
CA TRP A 252 4.14 -1.87 -22.52
C TRP A 252 4.37 -2.52 -23.88
N HIS A 253 3.47 -2.28 -24.84
CA HIS A 253 3.57 -2.88 -26.17
C HIS A 253 4.84 -2.43 -26.91
N ASP A 254 5.26 -1.17 -26.76
CA ASP A 254 6.51 -0.69 -27.34
C ASP A 254 7.73 -1.36 -26.70
N MET A 255 7.76 -1.51 -25.36
CA MET A 255 8.82 -2.21 -24.65
C MET A 255 8.87 -3.70 -25.05
N VAL A 256 7.74 -4.41 -25.04
CA VAL A 256 7.68 -5.83 -25.42
C VAL A 256 8.13 -6.01 -26.86
N ARG A 257 7.73 -5.11 -27.77
CA ARG A 257 8.15 -5.14 -29.17
C ARG A 257 9.65 -4.95 -29.31
N ARG A 258 10.23 -3.91 -28.69
CA ARG A 258 11.68 -3.65 -28.72
C ARG A 258 12.48 -4.82 -28.14
N ALA A 259 12.06 -5.34 -27.00
CA ALA A 259 12.68 -6.50 -26.37
C ALA A 259 12.60 -7.76 -27.24
N SER A 260 11.45 -7.98 -27.90
CA SER A 260 11.24 -9.13 -28.80
C SER A 260 12.09 -9.03 -30.06
N ASP A 261 12.22 -7.83 -30.64
CA ASP A 261 13.07 -7.58 -31.80
C ASP A 261 14.55 -7.86 -31.45
N ALA A 262 15.04 -7.29 -30.34
CA ALA A 262 16.41 -7.52 -29.87
C ALA A 262 16.67 -8.98 -29.49
N TYR A 263 15.72 -9.62 -28.80
CA TYR A 263 15.81 -11.04 -28.42
C TYR A 263 15.93 -11.94 -29.64
N ARG A 264 15.07 -11.78 -30.65
CA ARG A 264 15.08 -12.62 -31.85
C ARG A 264 16.40 -12.50 -32.60
N ASP A 265 16.96 -11.29 -32.69
CA ASP A 265 18.22 -11.05 -33.38
C ASP A 265 19.41 -11.65 -32.59
N LEU A 266 19.39 -11.55 -31.26
CA LEU A 266 20.41 -12.13 -30.38
C LEU A 266 20.31 -13.65 -30.29
N ASP A 267 19.12 -14.23 -30.18
CA ASP A 267 18.89 -15.68 -30.17
C ASP A 267 19.37 -16.29 -31.49
N ARG A 268 19.03 -15.66 -32.63
CA ARG A 268 19.58 -16.04 -33.92
C ARG A 268 21.12 -15.95 -33.94
N ALA A 269 21.70 -14.89 -33.41
CA ALA A 269 23.14 -14.67 -33.41
C ALA A 269 23.90 -15.66 -32.51
N LEU A 270 23.41 -15.91 -31.30
CA LEU A 270 24.07 -16.70 -30.26
C LEU A 270 23.71 -18.19 -30.33
N GLY A 271 22.49 -18.51 -30.78
CA GLY A 271 21.94 -19.87 -30.74
C GLY A 271 21.69 -20.39 -29.33
N ASP A 272 21.61 -19.47 -28.35
CA ASP A 272 21.31 -19.73 -26.94
C ASP A 272 20.20 -18.77 -26.50
N PRO A 273 18.95 -19.26 -26.42
CA PRO A 273 17.79 -18.48 -25.99
C PRO A 273 17.96 -17.84 -24.62
N ASP A 274 18.61 -18.54 -23.68
CA ASP A 274 18.75 -18.07 -22.31
C ASP A 274 19.80 -16.95 -22.22
N ALA A 275 20.90 -17.08 -22.97
CA ALA A 275 21.90 -16.02 -23.08
C ALA A 275 21.33 -14.77 -23.78
N ALA A 276 20.54 -14.95 -24.83
CA ALA A 276 19.86 -13.85 -25.51
C ALA A 276 18.91 -13.09 -24.58
N MET A 277 18.09 -13.82 -23.80
CA MET A 277 17.17 -13.20 -22.85
C MET A 277 17.91 -12.43 -21.73
N ARG A 278 18.98 -13.02 -21.17
CA ARG A 278 19.80 -12.34 -20.13
C ARG A 278 20.43 -11.04 -20.64
N LEU A 279 20.77 -10.98 -21.93
CA LEU A 279 21.34 -9.78 -22.55
C LEU A 279 20.30 -8.68 -22.74
N VAL A 280 19.10 -9.04 -23.23
CA VAL A 280 17.97 -8.10 -23.34
C VAL A 280 17.54 -7.58 -21.98
N ALA A 281 17.50 -8.45 -20.96
CA ALA A 281 17.19 -8.07 -19.57
C ALA A 281 18.17 -7.04 -18.99
N ARG A 282 19.47 -7.16 -19.28
CA ARG A 282 20.49 -6.21 -18.78
C ARG A 282 20.45 -4.86 -19.48
N HIS A 283 19.91 -4.79 -20.70
CA HIS A 283 19.95 -3.61 -21.57
C HIS A 283 18.59 -3.38 -22.25
N PRO A 284 17.54 -3.06 -21.49
CA PRO A 284 16.14 -3.13 -21.94
C PRO A 284 15.77 -2.14 -23.04
N ASP A 285 16.49 -1.02 -23.14
CA ASP A 285 16.25 0.04 -24.12
C ASP A 285 17.19 0.01 -25.34
N MET A 286 17.97 -1.06 -25.49
CA MET A 286 18.98 -1.17 -26.54
C MET A 286 18.57 -2.18 -27.61
N ASP A 287 18.88 -1.87 -28.87
CA ASP A 287 18.83 -2.86 -29.95
C ASP A 287 19.98 -3.86 -29.83
N ALA A 288 19.87 -5.01 -30.50
CA ALA A 288 20.86 -6.09 -30.43
C ALA A 288 22.30 -5.63 -30.74
N MET A 289 22.46 -4.66 -31.64
CA MET A 289 23.77 -4.13 -32.05
C MET A 289 24.42 -3.31 -30.92
N ARG A 290 23.62 -2.50 -30.23
CA ARG A 290 24.03 -1.70 -29.06
C ARG A 290 24.26 -2.57 -27.83
N ILE A 291 23.45 -3.62 -27.64
CA ILE A 291 23.65 -4.62 -26.57
C ILE A 291 25.00 -5.30 -26.73
N LEU A 292 25.33 -5.80 -27.93
CA LEU A 292 26.61 -6.45 -28.19
C LEU A 292 27.80 -5.49 -27.99
N ALA A 293 27.65 -4.23 -28.39
CA ALA A 293 28.67 -3.21 -28.14
C ALA A 293 28.87 -2.92 -26.65
N ALA A 294 27.79 -2.91 -25.86
CA ALA A 294 27.85 -2.74 -24.40
C ALA A 294 28.54 -3.93 -23.71
N GLU A 295 28.43 -5.14 -24.28
CA GLU A 295 29.16 -6.33 -23.85
C GLU A 295 30.57 -6.44 -24.49
N HIS A 296 31.11 -5.33 -24.97
CA HIS A 296 32.46 -5.21 -25.53
C HIS A 296 32.73 -6.05 -26.79
N VAL A 297 31.70 -6.43 -27.54
CA VAL A 297 31.86 -7.00 -28.88
C VAL A 297 32.08 -5.88 -29.88
N ASP A 298 33.15 -5.96 -30.67
CA ASP A 298 33.43 -4.94 -31.67
C ASP A 298 32.33 -4.88 -32.74
N ARG A 299 32.10 -3.68 -33.29
CA ARG A 299 31.00 -3.40 -34.22
C ARG A 299 31.00 -4.33 -35.44
N ARG A 300 32.16 -4.75 -35.93
CA ARG A 300 32.27 -5.59 -37.12
C ARG A 300 31.90 -7.05 -36.80
N THR A 301 32.41 -7.58 -35.70
CA THR A 301 32.07 -8.93 -35.21
C THR A 301 30.58 -9.02 -34.90
N ALA A 302 30.05 -8.05 -34.15
CA ALA A 302 28.65 -8.04 -33.77
C ALA A 302 27.70 -7.90 -34.99
N ALA A 303 28.05 -7.08 -35.99
CA ALA A 303 27.28 -7.00 -37.25
C ALA A 303 27.30 -8.33 -38.02
N THR A 304 28.43 -9.05 -37.98
CA THR A 304 28.57 -10.37 -38.60
C THR A 304 27.74 -11.42 -37.86
N MET A 305 27.74 -11.40 -36.52
CA MET A 305 26.94 -12.30 -35.68
C MET A 305 25.44 -12.17 -35.98
N LEU A 306 24.93 -10.93 -36.04
CA LEU A 306 23.52 -10.65 -36.35
C LEU A 306 23.16 -11.02 -37.80
N LEU A 307 24.08 -10.83 -38.75
CA LEU A 307 23.86 -11.15 -40.16
C LEU A 307 23.86 -12.66 -40.43
N VAL A 308 24.82 -13.42 -39.88
CA VAL A 308 25.02 -14.83 -40.24
C VAL A 308 24.13 -15.77 -39.41
N GLY A 309 23.94 -15.48 -38.13
CA GLY A 309 23.20 -16.33 -37.19
C GLY A 309 23.91 -17.66 -36.90
N ARG A 310 24.06 -18.03 -35.62
CA ARG A 310 24.74 -19.24 -35.06
C ARG A 310 26.25 -19.12 -34.81
N TRP A 311 26.62 -18.22 -33.91
CA TRP A 311 27.94 -18.22 -33.30
C TRP A 311 27.96 -19.16 -32.09
N ARG A 312 28.13 -20.47 -32.32
CA ARG A 312 28.26 -21.42 -31.21
C ARG A 312 29.59 -21.22 -30.48
N VAL A 313 29.52 -20.78 -29.23
CA VAL A 313 30.62 -20.97 -28.28
C VAL A 313 30.71 -22.47 -28.00
N VAL A 314 31.84 -23.08 -28.38
CA VAL A 314 32.13 -24.47 -28.03
C VAL A 314 32.54 -24.48 -26.55
N GLU A 315 31.66 -25.02 -25.69
CA GLU A 315 31.92 -25.26 -24.26
C GLU A 315 33.17 -26.13 -24.04
N PRO A 316 33.91 -25.91 -22.92
CA PRO A 316 33.56 -26.66 -21.71
C PRO A 316 33.69 -25.86 -20.39
N ASP A 317 32.69 -26.01 -19.52
CA ASP A 317 32.76 -26.04 -18.05
C ASP A 317 33.65 -25.01 -17.31
N LEU A 318 33.63 -23.73 -17.69
CA LEU A 318 34.31 -22.69 -16.93
C LEU A 318 33.44 -21.47 -16.69
N ASP A 319 33.46 -21.04 -15.41
CA ASP A 319 32.90 -19.81 -14.83
C ASP A 319 32.68 -18.67 -15.87
N PRO A 320 31.46 -18.11 -15.98
CA PRO A 320 31.12 -17.04 -16.93
C PRO A 320 32.04 -15.81 -16.89
N ARG A 321 32.84 -15.65 -15.84
CA ARG A 321 33.84 -14.58 -15.71
C ARG A 321 35.13 -14.81 -16.52
N LEU A 322 35.35 -16.01 -17.08
CA LEU A 322 36.53 -16.38 -17.85
C LEU A 322 36.30 -16.38 -19.38
N MET A 323 35.13 -15.95 -19.85
CA MET A 323 34.65 -16.11 -21.24
C MET A 323 35.33 -15.26 -22.33
N ILE A 324 36.48 -14.63 -22.07
CA ILE A 324 37.22 -13.93 -23.12
C ILE A 324 38.67 -14.35 -23.08
N ARG A 325 38.97 -15.53 -23.64
CA ARG A 325 40.36 -15.85 -23.98
C ARG A 325 40.71 -15.20 -25.34
N PRO A 326 41.77 -14.36 -25.41
CA PRO A 326 42.15 -13.63 -26.62
C PRO A 326 42.51 -14.50 -27.84
N ASP A 327 42.88 -15.75 -27.62
CA ASP A 327 43.20 -16.75 -28.64
C ASP A 327 41.97 -17.17 -29.45
N LEU A 328 40.82 -17.37 -28.80
CA LEU A 328 39.55 -17.69 -29.46
C LEU A 328 39.00 -16.50 -30.26
N LEU A 329 39.16 -15.27 -29.76
CA LEU A 329 38.84 -14.04 -30.50
C LEU A 329 39.71 -13.89 -31.77
N ARG A 330 40.98 -14.32 -31.70
CA ARG A 330 41.91 -14.26 -32.84
C ARG A 330 41.55 -15.30 -33.90
N GLN A 331 41.17 -16.50 -33.49
CA GLN A 331 40.69 -17.55 -34.40
C GLN A 331 39.40 -17.12 -35.10
N ALA A 332 38.45 -16.56 -34.36
CA ALA A 332 37.18 -16.12 -34.93
C ALA A 332 37.33 -14.88 -35.83
N SER A 333 38.26 -13.98 -35.53
CA SER A 333 38.64 -12.87 -36.42
C SER A 333 39.27 -13.36 -37.73
N LEU A 334 40.09 -14.42 -37.68
CA LEU A 334 40.69 -15.03 -38.87
C LEU A 334 39.64 -15.76 -39.73
N GLU A 335 38.69 -16.43 -39.09
CA GLU A 335 37.61 -17.13 -39.76
C GLU A 335 36.59 -16.16 -40.38
N ALA A 336 36.27 -15.06 -39.68
CA ALA A 336 35.49 -13.95 -40.22
C ALA A 336 36.19 -13.29 -41.41
N ALA A 337 37.51 -13.09 -41.34
CA ALA A 337 38.28 -12.55 -42.48
C ALA A 337 38.29 -13.50 -43.68
N ARG A 338 38.32 -14.82 -43.45
CA ARG A 338 38.23 -15.84 -44.50
C ARG A 338 36.85 -15.86 -45.17
N LEU A 339 35.77 -15.83 -44.38
CA LEU A 339 34.40 -15.82 -44.87
C LEU A 339 34.05 -14.52 -45.60
N THR A 340 34.57 -13.37 -45.14
CA THR A 340 34.40 -12.08 -45.84
C THR A 340 35.07 -12.10 -47.22
N ARG A 341 36.23 -12.75 -47.38
CA ARG A 341 36.89 -12.90 -48.69
C ARG A 341 36.14 -13.82 -49.64
N ILE A 342 35.50 -14.87 -49.11
CA ILE A 342 34.66 -15.78 -49.91
C ILE A 342 33.40 -15.04 -50.38
N ALA A 343 32.75 -14.28 -49.50
CA ALA A 343 31.57 -13.48 -49.84
C ALA A 343 31.87 -12.30 -50.81
N ALA A 344 33.11 -11.83 -50.88
CA ALA A 344 33.54 -10.82 -51.86
C ALA A 344 34.00 -11.41 -53.20
N ALA A 345 34.09 -12.74 -53.31
CA ALA A 345 34.50 -13.47 -54.51
C ALA A 345 33.34 -14.20 -55.22
N VAL A 346 32.13 -14.10 -54.67
CA VAL A 346 30.85 -14.54 -55.26
C VAL A 346 30.08 -13.31 -55.73
#